data_AF-A6KSJ9-F1
#
_entry.id   AF-A6KSJ9-F1
#
_cell.length_a   1.000
_cell.length_b   1.000
_cell.length_c   1.000
_cell.angle_alpha   90.00
_cell.angle_beta   90.00
_cell.angle_gamma   90.00
#
_symmetry.space_group_name_H-M   'P 1'
#
loop_
_entity.id
_entity.type
_entity.pdbx_description
1 polymer ?
#
loop_
_entity_poly.entity_id
_entity_poly.type
_entity_poly.pdbx_seq_one_letter_code
_entity_poly.pdbx_strand_id
1 'polypeptide(L)'
;MASEKKVVKITSGIPQTERMQKRAERFNVPVSLESKKAARAARFGISSVPTKGLSSDTKPMVNLDKLKERAQRFGLNVSSISRKSEDDEKLKKRKERFGIVTSSAGTGTTEDTEVQVLDCVM
;
A
#
# COMPACT_ATOMS: atom_id res chain seq x y z
N MET A 1 -1.96 23.96 20.65
CA MET A 1 -0.70 23.44 21.22
C MET A 1 -0.24 22.27 20.36
N ALA A 2 0.81 22.45 19.56
CA ALA A 2 1.34 21.39 18.72
C ALA A 2 2.07 20.37 19.61
N SER A 3 1.61 19.11 19.60
CA SER A 3 2.26 18.04 20.36
C SER A 3 3.60 17.69 19.72
N GLU A 4 4.69 17.96 20.42
CA GLU A 4 6.05 17.57 20.01
C GLU A 4 6.16 16.05 19.92
N LYS A 5 6.31 15.52 18.70
CA LYS A 5 6.57 14.11 18.48
C LYS A 5 8.04 13.84 18.77
N LYS A 6 8.33 13.28 19.95
CA LYS A 6 9.66 12.82 20.34
C LYS A 6 10.10 11.64 19.45
N VAL A 7 10.75 11.93 18.33
CA VAL A 7 11.38 10.91 17.47
C VAL A 7 12.64 10.43 18.19
N VAL A 8 12.58 9.22 18.75
CA VAL A 8 13.76 8.56 19.34
C VAL A 8 14.71 8.19 18.20
N LYS A 9 15.78 8.97 18.05
CA LYS A 9 16.85 8.70 17.10
C LYS A 9 17.64 7.47 17.58
N ILE A 10 17.21 6.28 17.18
CA ILE A 10 17.97 5.05 17.40
C ILE A 10 19.17 5.08 16.46
N THR A 11 20.29 5.64 16.92
CA THR A 11 21.58 5.43 16.28
C THR A 11 21.98 3.99 16.57
N SER A 12 21.68 3.07 15.65
CA SER A 12 22.30 1.74 15.74
C SER A 12 23.82 1.94 15.69
N GLY A 13 24.54 1.52 16.72
CA GLY A 13 26.00 1.73 16.86
C GLY A 13 26.85 1.05 15.77
N ILE A 14 26.21 0.29 14.89
CA ILE A 14 26.84 -0.35 13.74
C ILE A 14 26.83 0.63 12.56
N PRO A 15 28.01 0.98 11.99
CA PRO A 15 28.09 1.86 10.84
C PRO A 15 27.28 1.31 9.66
N GLN A 16 26.74 2.22 8.84
CA GLN A 16 25.88 1.87 7.71
C GLN A 16 26.59 0.92 6.72
N THR A 17 27.90 1.09 6.55
CA THR A 17 28.76 0.26 5.69
C THR A 17 28.79 -1.19 6.16
N GLU A 18 29.00 -1.44 7.45
CA GLU A 18 29.02 -2.79 8.02
C GLU A 18 27.64 -3.47 7.94
N ARG A 19 26.55 -2.71 8.15
CA ARG A 19 25.18 -3.23 7.92
C ARG A 19 24.93 -3.64 6.47
N MET A 20 25.48 -2.89 5.52
CA MET A 20 25.39 -3.22 4.09
C MET A 20 26.21 -4.46 3.74
N GLN A 21 27.40 -4.62 4.34
CA GLN A 21 28.27 -5.80 4.17
C GLN A 21 27.62 -7.07 4.72
N LYS A 22 27.16 -7.07 5.98
CA LYS A 22 26.45 -8.23 6.57
C LYS A 22 25.23 -8.65 5.76
N ARG A 23 24.53 -7.70 5.13
CA ARG A 23 23.42 -8.00 4.22
C ARG A 23 23.93 -8.57 2.89
N ALA A 24 25.01 -8.04 2.32
CA ALA A 24 25.60 -8.56 1.09
C ALA A 24 26.05 -10.02 1.25
N GLU A 25 26.71 -10.35 2.38
CA GLU A 25 27.10 -11.71 2.74
C GLU A 25 25.90 -12.64 2.91
N ARG A 26 24.88 -12.23 3.68
CA ARG A 26 23.68 -13.04 3.93
C ARG A 26 22.91 -13.37 2.66
N PHE A 27 22.90 -12.48 1.68
CA PHE A 27 22.07 -12.60 0.49
C PHE A 27 22.87 -12.87 -0.78
N ASN A 28 24.21 -12.96 -0.71
CA ASN A 28 25.11 -13.04 -1.86
C ASN A 28 24.84 -11.94 -2.91
N VAL A 29 24.47 -10.74 -2.46
CA VAL A 29 24.12 -9.64 -3.36
C VAL A 29 25.27 -8.63 -3.42
N PRO A 30 25.78 -8.28 -4.62
CA PRO A 30 26.81 -7.26 -4.77
C PRO A 30 26.41 -5.95 -4.10
N VAL A 31 27.35 -5.26 -3.47
CA VAL A 31 27.04 -4.03 -2.69
C VAL A 31 26.53 -2.89 -3.59
N SER A 32 26.84 -2.91 -4.89
CA SER A 32 26.40 -1.90 -5.87
C SER A 32 24.87 -1.73 -5.90
N LEU A 33 24.40 -0.49 -5.83
CA LEU A 33 22.97 -0.18 -5.83
C LEU A 33 22.27 -0.55 -7.15
N GLU A 34 22.99 -0.45 -8.26
CA GLU A 34 22.44 -0.73 -9.59
C GLU A 34 22.09 -2.21 -9.77
N SER A 35 22.96 -3.14 -9.35
CA SER A 35 22.67 -4.58 -9.41
C SER A 35 21.49 -4.98 -8.53
N LYS A 36 21.32 -4.34 -7.35
CA LYS A 36 20.15 -4.54 -6.48
C LYS A 36 18.86 -4.06 -7.12
N LYS A 37 18.90 -2.91 -7.78
CA LYS A 37 17.77 -2.33 -8.51
C LYS A 37 17.39 -3.21 -9.69
N ALA A 38 18.36 -3.62 -10.50
CA ALA A 38 18.18 -4.53 -11.62
C ALA A 38 17.65 -5.91 -11.18
N ALA A 39 18.23 -6.51 -10.14
CA ALA A 39 17.77 -7.79 -9.60
C ALA A 39 16.33 -7.73 -9.07
N ARG A 40 15.95 -6.61 -8.45
CA ARG A 40 14.54 -6.38 -8.07
C ARG A 40 13.66 -6.27 -9.31
N ALA A 41 14.04 -5.44 -10.27
CA ALA A 41 13.26 -5.22 -11.49
C ALA A 41 13.03 -6.54 -12.26
N ALA A 42 14.07 -7.39 -12.38
CA ALA A 42 13.98 -8.72 -12.96
C ALA A 42 12.99 -9.63 -12.23
N ARG A 43 12.98 -9.63 -10.89
CA ARG A 43 12.00 -10.40 -10.08
C ARG A 43 10.55 -9.97 -10.32
N PHE A 44 10.34 -8.72 -10.67
CA PHE A 44 9.02 -8.15 -10.91
C PHE A 44 8.69 -8.04 -12.41
N GLY A 45 9.56 -8.56 -13.30
CA GLY A 45 9.36 -8.51 -14.75
C GLY A 45 9.36 -7.10 -15.33
N ILE A 46 9.84 -6.10 -14.58
CA ILE A 46 9.99 -4.73 -15.05
C ILE A 46 11.37 -4.63 -15.70
N SER A 47 11.43 -4.67 -17.03
CA SER A 47 12.69 -4.47 -17.75
C SER A 47 13.16 -3.02 -17.54
N SER A 48 14.43 -2.85 -17.18
CA SER A 48 15.07 -1.54 -16.87
C SER A 48 15.27 -0.63 -18.10
N VAL A 49 14.55 -0.86 -19.20
CA VAL A 49 14.58 0.03 -20.35
C VAL A 49 13.77 1.29 -20.06
N PRO A 50 14.27 2.49 -20.39
CA PRO A 50 13.52 3.73 -20.26
C PRO A 50 12.46 3.77 -21.36
N THR A 51 11.37 3.03 -21.20
CA THR A 51 10.22 3.14 -22.10
C THR A 51 9.42 4.36 -21.70
N LYS A 52 9.84 5.51 -22.25
CA LYS A 52 9.01 6.70 -22.35
C LYS A 52 7.73 6.30 -23.08
N GLY A 53 6.62 6.18 -22.34
CA GLY A 53 5.27 6.20 -22.90
C GLY A 53 4.70 4.91 -23.49
N LEU A 54 4.75 3.77 -22.78
CA LEU A 54 3.94 2.60 -23.17
C LEU A 54 2.84 2.30 -22.14
N SER A 55 1.69 2.92 -22.41
CA SER A 55 0.30 2.48 -22.18
C SER A 55 0.04 1.35 -21.18
N SER A 56 -0.79 1.68 -20.19
CA SER A 56 -1.36 0.85 -19.13
C SER A 56 -2.35 -0.23 -19.59
N ASP A 57 -2.04 -0.98 -20.66
CA ASP A 57 -2.99 -1.96 -21.23
C ASP A 57 -2.44 -3.36 -21.45
N THR A 58 -1.28 -3.69 -20.87
CA THR A 58 -1.01 -5.11 -20.55
C THR A 58 -1.70 -5.43 -19.23
N LYS A 59 -3.04 -5.47 -19.20
CA LYS A 59 -3.72 -6.22 -18.13
C LYS A 59 -3.30 -7.67 -18.34
N PRO A 60 -2.49 -8.29 -17.45
CA PRO A 60 -2.31 -9.72 -17.54
C PRO A 60 -3.71 -10.33 -17.46
N MET A 61 -4.10 -11.08 -18.49
CA MET A 61 -5.39 -11.74 -18.54
C MET A 61 -5.51 -12.59 -17.27
N VAL A 62 -6.25 -12.08 -16.28
CA VAL A 62 -6.33 -12.66 -14.95
C VAL A 62 -7.07 -13.98 -15.11
N ASN A 63 -6.34 -15.08 -14.94
CA ASN A 63 -6.90 -16.42 -15.07
C ASN A 63 -7.89 -16.67 -13.92
N LEU A 64 -9.15 -16.93 -14.29
CA LEU A 64 -10.27 -17.04 -13.35
C LEU A 64 -10.10 -18.21 -12.38
N ASP A 65 -9.41 -19.28 -12.79
CA ASP A 65 -9.21 -20.47 -11.95
C ASP A 65 -8.20 -20.19 -10.83
N LYS A 66 -7.11 -19.45 -11.12
CA LYS A 66 -6.18 -18.99 -10.10
C LYS A 66 -6.86 -18.08 -9.07
N LEU A 67 -7.85 -17.30 -9.48
CA LEU A 67 -8.62 -16.46 -8.59
C LEU A 67 -9.55 -17.28 -7.69
N LYS A 68 -10.21 -18.31 -8.25
CA LYS A 68 -11.05 -19.26 -7.51
C LYS A 68 -10.24 -20.08 -6.51
N GLU A 69 -9.08 -20.62 -6.91
CA GLU A 69 -8.19 -21.38 -6.02
C GLU A 69 -7.73 -20.50 -4.85
N ARG A 70 -7.34 -19.26 -5.13
CA ARG A 70 -6.98 -18.29 -4.08
C ARG A 70 -8.14 -18.03 -3.14
N ALA A 71 -9.33 -17.76 -3.69
CA ALA A 71 -10.55 -17.55 -2.92
C ALA A 71 -10.84 -18.72 -1.97
N GLN A 72 -10.75 -19.96 -2.46
CA GLN A 72 -10.92 -21.17 -1.65
C GLN A 72 -9.87 -21.29 -0.54
N ARG A 73 -8.61 -20.97 -0.80
CA ARG A 73 -7.54 -21.01 0.22
C ARG A 73 -7.79 -20.06 1.38
N PHE A 74 -8.46 -18.95 1.12
CA PHE A 74 -8.85 -18.00 2.15
C PHE A 74 -10.28 -18.24 2.69
N GLY A 75 -11.00 -19.23 2.16
CA GLY A 75 -12.41 -19.47 2.49
C GLY A 75 -13.36 -18.36 2.06
N LEU A 76 -12.93 -17.49 1.12
CA LEU A 76 -13.67 -16.30 0.73
C LEU A 76 -14.36 -16.51 -0.62
N ASN A 77 -15.65 -16.19 -0.73
CA ASN A 77 -16.36 -16.26 -2.00
C ASN A 77 -15.83 -15.20 -3.00
N VAL A 78 -15.88 -15.50 -4.30
CA VAL A 78 -15.48 -14.55 -5.38
C VAL A 78 -16.59 -13.54 -5.71
N SER A 79 -17.76 -13.65 -5.10
CA SER A 79 -18.86 -12.68 -5.29
C SER A 79 -18.44 -11.30 -4.77
N SER A 80 -18.58 -10.28 -5.62
CA SER A 80 -18.18 -8.90 -5.31
C SER A 80 -18.92 -8.28 -4.12
N ILE A 81 -20.14 -8.72 -3.85
CA ILE A 81 -21.04 -8.12 -2.85
C ILE A 81 -20.54 -8.38 -1.42
N SER A 82 -20.13 -9.61 -1.09
CA SER A 82 -19.61 -9.96 0.24
C SER A 82 -18.24 -9.35 0.53
N ARG A 83 -17.46 -9.02 -0.51
CA ARG A 83 -16.14 -8.38 -0.37
C ARG A 83 -16.22 -6.94 0.13
N LYS A 84 -17.22 -6.20 -0.35
CA LYS A 84 -17.36 -4.76 -0.04
C LYS A 84 -17.51 -4.52 1.47
N SER A 85 -18.41 -5.24 2.13
CA SER A 85 -18.66 -5.06 3.57
C SER A 85 -17.44 -5.42 4.44
N GLU A 86 -16.72 -6.50 4.11
CA GLU A 86 -15.52 -6.89 4.85
C GLU A 86 -14.36 -5.89 4.67
N ASP A 87 -14.22 -5.33 3.46
CA ASP A 87 -13.17 -4.37 3.13
C ASP A 87 -13.43 -3.01 3.80
N ASP A 88 -14.69 -2.59 3.93
CA ASP A 88 -15.08 -1.37 4.65
C ASP A 88 -14.72 -1.45 6.14
N GLU A 89 -14.96 -2.60 6.80
CA GLU A 89 -14.54 -2.79 8.20
C GLU A 89 -13.02 -2.78 8.36
N LYS A 90 -12.29 -3.44 7.44
CA LYS A 90 -10.82 -3.44 7.45
C LYS A 90 -10.28 -2.03 7.22
N LEU A 91 -10.90 -1.27 6.33
CA LEU A 91 -10.53 0.11 6.03
C LEU A 91 -10.77 1.00 7.25
N LYS A 92 -11.91 0.84 7.95
CA LYS A 92 -12.20 1.53 9.21
C LYS A 92 -11.15 1.19 10.28
N LYS A 93 -10.88 -0.10 10.54
CA LYS A 93 -9.83 -0.55 11.47
C LYS A 93 -8.45 0.00 11.11
N ARG A 94 -8.13 0.11 9.81
CA ARG A 94 -6.87 0.70 9.35
C ARG A 94 -6.82 2.20 9.60
N LYS A 95 -7.91 2.93 9.35
CA LYS A 95 -8.04 4.37 9.60
C LYS A 95 -7.95 4.68 11.09
N GLU A 96 -8.52 3.84 11.95
CA GLU A 96 -8.35 3.94 13.41
C GLU A 96 -6.89 3.70 13.82
N ARG A 97 -6.23 2.70 13.23
CA ARG A 97 -4.84 2.36 13.56
C ARG A 97 -3.81 3.38 13.09
N PHE A 98 -4.00 3.97 11.91
CA PHE A 98 -2.99 4.81 11.26
C PHE A 98 -3.41 6.27 11.13
N GLY A 99 -4.64 6.60 11.52
CA GLY A 99 -5.25 7.89 11.25
C GLY A 99 -5.53 8.11 9.75
N ILE A 100 -6.22 9.19 9.44
CA ILE A 100 -6.42 9.64 8.06
C ILE A 100 -5.15 10.36 7.61
N VAL A 101 -4.15 9.63 7.13
CA VAL A 101 -3.02 10.26 6.42
C VAL A 101 -3.40 10.36 4.94
N THR A 102 -4.31 11.28 4.64
CA THR A 102 -4.53 11.79 3.27
C THR A 102 -3.77 13.10 3.14
N SER A 103 -2.46 13.02 2.90
CA SER A 103 -1.73 14.13 2.32
C SER A 103 -2.04 14.17 0.82
N SER A 104 -2.64 15.29 0.40
CA SER A 104 -2.87 15.80 -0.95
C SER A 104 -3.91 15.13 -1.87
N ALA A 105 -4.99 15.89 -2.06
CA ALA A 105 -5.81 16.09 -3.28
C ALA A 105 -6.80 15.00 -3.72
N GLY A 106 -8.10 15.34 -3.60
CA GLY A 106 -9.18 14.77 -4.42
C GLY A 106 -10.43 14.37 -3.64
N THR A 107 -11.33 15.34 -3.40
CA THR A 107 -12.82 15.24 -3.41
C THR A 107 -13.47 13.84 -3.35
N GLY A 108 -14.44 13.55 -2.49
CA GLY A 108 -15.22 14.43 -1.61
C GLY A 108 -16.15 13.65 -0.66
N THR A 109 -16.53 14.36 0.41
CA THR A 109 -17.88 14.48 0.96
C THR A 109 -18.83 13.28 0.83
N THR A 110 -19.07 12.63 1.96
CA THR A 110 -20.44 12.30 2.39
C THR A 110 -20.51 12.66 3.87
N GLU A 111 -20.81 13.93 4.13
CA GLU A 111 -21.23 14.43 5.43
C GLU A 111 -22.65 13.89 5.66
N ASP A 112 -22.83 12.97 6.60
CA ASP A 112 -24.16 12.61 7.14
C ASP A 112 -24.39 13.48 8.38
N THR A 113 -25.01 14.65 8.17
CA THR A 113 -25.57 15.46 9.25
C THR A 113 -26.99 15.84 8.85
N GLU A 114 -27.94 15.02 9.27
CA GLU A 114 -29.35 15.41 9.34
C GLU A 114 -29.50 16.58 10.31
N VAL A 115 -29.67 17.78 9.78
CA VAL A 115 -30.20 18.92 10.54
C VAL A 115 -31.71 18.97 10.33
N GLN A 116 -32.43 18.74 11.42
CA GLN A 116 -33.87 18.90 11.54
C GLN A 116 -34.28 20.29 11.05
N VAL A 117 -35.07 20.33 9.98
CA VAL A 117 -35.85 21.51 9.61
C VAL A 117 -37.08 21.51 10.51
N LEU A 118 -37.01 22.26 11.62
CA LEU A 118 -38.19 22.71 12.33
C LEU A 118 -38.10 24.22 12.55
N ASP A 119 -39.17 24.89 12.11
CA ASP A 119 -39.65 26.22 12.49
C ASP A 119 -38.93 27.47 11.96
N CYS A 120 -39.42 27.93 10.80
CA CYS A 120 -39.56 29.35 10.51
C CYS A 120 -40.92 29.59 9.83
N VAL A 121 -41.97 29.69 10.64
CA VAL A 121 -43.22 30.38 10.30
C VAL A 121 -43.54 31.28 11.48
N MET A 122 -43.32 32.58 11.30
CA MET A 122 -44.07 33.76 11.77
C MET A 122 -43.19 35.00 11.62
#